data_AF-A0A4Y8MQE8-F1
#
_entry.id   AF-A0A4Y8MQE8-F1
#
_cell.length_a   1.000
_cell.length_b   1.000
_cell.length_c   1.000
_cell.angle_alpha   90.00
_cell.angle_beta   90.00
_cell.angle_gamma   90.00
#
_symmetry.space_group_name_H-M   'P 1'
#
loop_
_entity.id
_entity.type
_entity.pdbx_description
1 polymer ?
#
loop_
_entity_poly.entity_id
_entity_poly.type
_entity_poly.pdbx_seq_one_letter_code
_entity_poly.pdbx_strand_id
1 'polypeptide(L)'
;MDEQKRLSMIAYLRRKMTTVGIKVADLKAAIAEDLARQKSARYRSAFGDTWDGKGDMPQWLKQATSAGQSLAHFAIEKPSASASRQRPAIDWSRDPFAGTRLATVRAS
;
A
#
# COMPACT_ATOMS: atom_id res chain seq x y z
N MET A 1 -19.90 -13.03 -12.40
CA MET A 1 -20.28 -11.71 -12.96
C MET A 1 -20.36 -11.88 -14.46
N ASP A 2 -21.58 -11.99 -14.97
CA ASP A 2 -21.88 -12.37 -16.34
C ASP A 2 -21.34 -11.33 -17.34
N GLU A 3 -20.70 -11.79 -18.41
CA GLU A 3 -20.14 -10.91 -19.46
C GLU A 3 -21.22 -10.00 -20.05
N GLN A 4 -22.44 -10.52 -20.23
CA GLN A 4 -23.61 -9.72 -20.61
C GLN A 4 -23.87 -8.53 -19.68
N LYS A 5 -23.71 -8.69 -18.35
CA LYS A 5 -23.93 -7.59 -17.39
C LYS A 5 -22.84 -6.53 -17.47
N ARG A 6 -21.60 -6.91 -17.77
CA ARG A 6 -20.52 -5.95 -18.01
C ARG A 6 -20.77 -5.15 -19.28
N LEU A 7 -21.13 -5.82 -20.36
CA LEU A 7 -21.41 -5.19 -21.65
C LEU A 7 -22.63 -4.25 -21.57
N SER A 8 -23.69 -4.65 -20.87
CA SER A 8 -24.86 -3.78 -20.66
C SER A 8 -24.52 -2.55 -19.83
N MET A 9 -23.69 -2.69 -18.79
CA MET A 9 -23.19 -1.57 -18.00
C MET A 9 -22.35 -0.60 -18.84
N ILE A 10 -21.46 -1.12 -19.69
CA ILE A 10 -20.63 -0.29 -20.58
C ILE A 10 -21.53 0.48 -21.55
N ALA A 11 -22.53 -0.16 -22.15
CA ALA A 11 -23.46 0.49 -23.07
C ALA A 11 -24.26 1.60 -22.38
N TYR A 12 -24.73 1.34 -21.15
CA TYR A 12 -25.42 2.31 -20.32
C TYR A 12 -24.55 3.53 -20.01
N LEU A 13 -23.31 3.31 -19.56
CA LEU A 13 -22.36 4.38 -19.24
C LEU A 13 -22.05 5.23 -20.46
N ARG A 14 -21.82 4.62 -21.64
CA ARG A 14 -21.58 5.37 -22.88
C ARG A 14 -22.76 6.27 -23.25
N ARG A 15 -24.00 5.77 -23.14
CA ARG A 15 -25.20 6.58 -23.37
C ARG A 15 -25.25 7.76 -22.39
N LYS A 16 -24.98 7.50 -21.11
CA LYS A 16 -25.00 8.54 -20.08
C LYS A 16 -23.93 9.60 -20.33
N MET A 17 -22.73 9.20 -20.73
CA MET A 17 -21.62 10.09 -21.11
C MET A 17 -22.03 11.03 -22.25
N THR A 18 -22.73 10.53 -23.28
CA THR A 18 -23.27 11.36 -24.35
C THR A 18 -24.27 12.39 -23.83
N THR A 19 -25.17 11.99 -22.92
CA THR A 19 -26.17 12.91 -22.33
C THR A 19 -25.53 14.06 -21.56
N VAL A 20 -24.43 13.79 -20.86
CA VAL A 20 -23.72 14.82 -20.06
C VAL A 20 -22.59 15.52 -20.83
N GLY A 21 -22.37 15.16 -22.10
CA GLY A 21 -21.34 15.78 -22.94
C GLY A 21 -19.90 15.39 -22.62
N ILE A 22 -19.66 14.31 -21.87
CA ILE A 22 -18.30 13.85 -21.54
C ILE A 22 -17.76 12.98 -22.67
N LYS A 23 -16.60 13.34 -23.23
CA LYS A 23 -15.96 12.51 -24.26
C LYS A 23 -15.12 11.41 -23.62
N VAL A 24 -14.95 10.31 -24.33
CA VAL A 24 -14.07 9.21 -23.91
C VAL A 24 -12.61 9.69 -23.76
N ALA A 25 -12.19 10.68 -24.56
CA ALA A 25 -10.87 11.27 -24.47
C ALA A 25 -10.65 12.00 -23.12
N ASP A 26 -11.64 12.78 -22.67
CA ASP A 26 -11.58 13.51 -21.39
C ASP A 26 -11.53 12.52 -20.22
N LEU A 27 -12.32 11.45 -20.28
CA LEU A 27 -12.30 10.38 -19.29
C LEU A 27 -10.92 9.70 -19.24
N LYS A 28 -10.32 9.40 -20.39
CA LYS A 28 -8.97 8.84 -20.47
C LYS A 28 -7.93 9.80 -19.88
N ALA A 29 -8.02 11.09 -20.18
CA ALA A 29 -7.11 12.10 -19.65
C ALA A 29 -7.22 12.21 -18.13
N ALA A 30 -8.44 12.27 -17.59
CA ALA A 30 -8.68 12.31 -16.14
C ALA A 30 -8.13 11.07 -15.42
N ILE A 31 -8.34 9.86 -15.98
CA ILE A 31 -7.77 8.62 -15.43
C ILE A 31 -6.24 8.65 -15.49
N ALA A 32 -5.65 9.11 -16.60
CA ALA A 32 -4.20 9.20 -16.73
C ALA A 32 -3.59 10.20 -15.73
N GLU A 33 -4.24 11.34 -15.51
CA GLU A 33 -3.83 12.33 -14.52
C GLU A 33 -3.93 11.79 -13.09
N ASP A 34 -5.01 11.09 -12.77
CA ASP A 34 -5.17 10.43 -11.46
C ASP A 34 -4.11 9.35 -11.25
N LEU A 35 -3.84 8.52 -12.25
CA LEU A 35 -2.76 7.54 -12.21
C LEU A 35 -1.38 8.20 -12.09
N ALA A 36 -1.16 9.35 -12.73
CA ALA A 36 0.08 10.11 -12.57
C ALA A 36 0.22 10.64 -11.14
N ARG A 37 -0.85 11.19 -10.55
CA ARG A 37 -0.90 11.60 -9.14
C ARG A 37 -0.64 10.44 -8.18
N GLN A 38 -1.23 9.27 -8.45
CA GLN A 38 -1.00 8.05 -7.68
C GLN A 38 0.43 7.51 -7.83
N LYS A 39 1.04 7.61 -9.02
CA LYS A 39 2.45 7.23 -9.23
C LYS A 39 3.42 8.17 -8.53
N SER A 40 3.09 9.46 -8.42
CA SER A 40 3.88 10.40 -7.62
C SER A 40 3.69 10.21 -6.11
N ALA A 41 2.60 9.60 -5.68
CA ALA A 41 2.40 9.29 -4.28
C ALA A 41 3.47 8.29 -3.81
N ARG A 42 4.24 8.70 -2.80
CA ARG A 42 5.32 7.92 -2.22
C ARG A 42 4.86 7.14 -1.00
N TYR A 43 3.85 7.67 -0.29
CA TYR A 43 3.26 7.08 0.91
C TYR A 43 1.74 6.96 0.80
N ARG A 44 1.15 5.93 1.42
CA ARG A 44 -0.29 5.64 1.47
C ARG A 44 -0.71 5.13 2.84
N SER A 45 -1.81 5.68 3.33
CA SER A 45 -2.52 5.29 4.55
C SER A 45 -3.43 4.08 4.32
N ALA A 46 -3.75 3.34 5.40
CA ALA A 46 -4.75 2.26 5.37
C ALA A 46 -6.15 2.74 4.95
N PHE A 47 -6.46 4.02 5.18
CA PHE A 47 -7.73 4.65 4.79
C PHE A 47 -7.76 5.14 3.34
N GLY A 48 -6.65 4.99 2.60
CA GLY A 48 -6.56 5.39 1.19
C GLY A 48 -5.96 6.77 0.94
N ASP A 49 -5.66 7.55 1.99
CA ASP A 49 -4.93 8.81 1.83
C ASP A 49 -3.53 8.57 1.25
N THR A 50 -3.08 9.45 0.35
CA THR A 50 -1.77 9.36 -0.27
C THR A 50 -0.96 10.64 -0.07
N TRP A 51 0.35 10.51 -0.04
CA TRP A 51 1.27 11.65 0.05
C TRP A 51 2.49 11.41 -0.84
N ASP A 52 2.83 12.39 -1.65
CA ASP A 52 3.98 12.36 -2.59
C ASP A 52 5.32 12.68 -1.92
N GLY A 53 5.31 13.01 -0.62
CA GLY A 53 6.50 13.42 0.12
C GLY A 53 6.89 14.89 -0.11
N LYS A 54 6.09 15.66 -0.84
CA LYS A 54 6.31 17.09 -1.08
C LYS A 54 5.34 17.93 -0.25
N GLY A 55 5.81 19.09 0.20
CA GLY A 55 5.02 20.02 1.01
C GLY A 55 4.79 19.53 2.45
N ASP A 56 3.72 20.04 3.06
CA ASP A 56 3.39 19.75 4.45
C ASP A 56 2.98 18.28 4.65
N MET A 57 3.55 17.67 5.69
CA MET A 57 3.21 16.31 6.07
C MET A 57 1.74 16.26 6.55
N PRO A 58 0.90 15.37 5.99
CA PRO A 58 -0.50 15.30 6.35
C PRO A 58 -0.71 14.79 7.77
N GLN A 59 -1.86 15.13 8.36
CA GLN A 59 -2.16 14.83 9.77
C GLN A 59 -2.11 13.33 10.08
N TRP A 60 -2.57 12.48 9.17
CA TRP A 60 -2.55 11.02 9.35
C TRP A 60 -1.11 10.49 9.49
N LEU A 61 -0.16 11.05 8.74
CA LEU A 61 1.25 10.62 8.76
C LEU A 61 1.98 11.20 9.98
N LYS A 62 1.65 12.43 10.39
CA LYS A 62 2.08 13.01 11.66
C LYS A 62 1.63 12.15 12.84
N GLN A 63 0.35 11.78 12.90
CA GLN A 63 -0.20 10.94 13.97
C GLN A 63 0.45 9.55 14.01
N ALA A 64 0.59 8.90 12.85
CA ALA A 64 1.24 7.58 12.78
C ALA A 64 2.70 7.62 13.23
N THR A 65 3.45 8.65 12.82
CA THR A 65 4.85 8.83 13.23
C THR A 65 4.96 9.11 14.72
N SER A 66 4.07 9.95 15.28
CA SER A 66 3.97 10.19 16.72
C SER A 66 3.59 8.94 17.52
N ALA A 67 2.83 8.02 16.91
CA ALA A 67 2.52 6.71 17.48
C ALA A 67 3.68 5.69 17.37
N GLY A 68 4.83 6.10 16.81
CA GLY A 68 6.02 5.26 16.67
C GLY A 68 6.03 4.37 15.42
N GLN A 69 5.08 4.55 14.49
CA GLN A 69 5.12 3.84 13.21
C GLN A 69 6.15 4.48 12.28
N SER A 70 6.87 3.64 11.53
CA SER A 70 7.87 4.12 10.58
C SER A 70 7.22 4.58 9.28
N LEU A 71 7.75 5.64 8.69
CA LEU A 71 7.33 6.17 7.38
C LEU A 71 7.39 5.08 6.28
N ALA A 72 8.34 4.15 6.40
CA ALA A 72 8.51 3.00 5.50
C ALA A 72 7.30 2.05 5.49
N HIS A 73 6.52 1.99 6.58
CA HIS A 73 5.29 1.20 6.63
C HIS A 73 4.22 1.72 5.65
N PHE A 74 4.26 3.01 5.37
CA PHE A 74 3.31 3.68 4.48
C PHE A 74 3.83 3.78 3.05
N ALA A 75 5.08 3.41 2.75
CA ALA A 75 5.63 3.57 1.41
C ALA A 75 4.87 2.70 0.37
N ILE A 76 4.43 3.32 -0.73
CA ILE A 76 3.75 2.62 -1.85
C ILE A 76 4.76 1.93 -2.74
N GLU A 77 5.93 2.55 -2.91
CA GLU A 77 7.09 1.86 -3.47
C GLU A 77 7.44 0.75 -2.51
N LYS A 78 7.42 -0.49 -3.01
CA LYS A 78 7.89 -1.67 -2.28
C LYS A 78 9.20 -1.23 -1.63
N PRO A 79 9.31 -1.12 -0.29
CA PRO A 79 10.61 -1.17 0.30
C PRO A 79 11.07 -2.57 -0.10
N SER A 80 11.90 -2.65 -1.15
CA SER A 80 12.86 -3.73 -1.31
C SER A 80 13.37 -3.95 0.10
N ALA A 81 13.16 -5.15 0.63
CA ALA A 81 13.27 -5.50 2.04
C ALA A 81 14.66 -5.10 2.59
N SER A 82 14.80 -3.83 2.97
CA SER A 82 16.07 -3.19 3.28
C SER A 82 15.81 -2.15 4.34
N ALA A 83 15.22 -2.57 5.47
CA ALA A 83 15.37 -1.90 6.77
C ALA A 83 14.56 -2.56 7.88
N SER A 84 13.74 -3.61 7.63
CA SER A 84 13.30 -4.46 8.73
C SER A 84 14.47 -5.35 9.14
N ARG A 85 15.40 -4.75 9.88
CA ARG A 85 16.22 -5.42 10.88
C ARG A 85 16.90 -6.67 10.33
N GLN A 86 18.10 -6.49 9.77
CA GLN A 86 19.17 -7.48 9.98
C GLN A 86 19.18 -7.75 11.48
N ARG A 87 18.36 -8.69 11.96
CA ARG A 87 18.60 -9.36 13.22
C ARG A 87 20.00 -9.91 13.00
N PRO A 88 21.02 -9.56 13.82
CA PRO A 88 22.24 -10.32 13.76
C PRO A 88 21.80 -11.78 13.85
N ALA A 89 22.25 -12.61 12.91
CA ALA A 89 21.97 -14.03 12.96
C ALA A 89 22.41 -14.48 14.36
N ILE A 90 21.45 -14.73 15.24
CA ILE A 90 21.75 -15.22 16.59
C ILE A 90 22.40 -16.57 16.33
N ASP A 91 23.68 -16.67 16.64
CA ASP A 91 24.43 -17.91 16.49
C ASP A 91 24.02 -18.85 17.62
N TRP A 92 22.96 -19.63 17.38
CA TRP A 92 22.44 -20.63 18.31
C TRP A 92 23.47 -21.72 18.63
N SER A 93 24.56 -21.84 17.84
CA SER A 93 25.67 -22.73 18.19
C SER A 93 26.54 -22.21 19.34
N ARG A 94 26.36 -20.95 19.77
CA ARG A 94 26.97 -20.37 20.97
C ARG A 94 25.97 -20.15 22.12
N ASP A 95 24.79 -20.75 22.04
CA ASP A 95 23.82 -20.69 23.14
C ASP A 95 24.27 -21.62 24.29
N PRO A 96 24.53 -21.11 25.51
CA PRO A 96 24.95 -21.91 26.66
C PRO A 96 23.88 -22.93 27.12
N PHE A 97 22.66 -22.84 26.60
CA PHE A 97 21.57 -23.76 26.90
C PHE A 97 21.26 -24.73 25.74
N ALA A 98 21.89 -24.59 24.57
CA ALA A 98 21.70 -25.53 23.47
C ALA A 98 22.16 -26.94 23.87
N GLY A 99 21.23 -27.90 23.85
CA GLY A 99 21.45 -29.28 24.31
C GLY A 99 21.10 -29.55 25.79
N THR A 100 20.68 -28.53 26.54
CA THR A 100 20.15 -28.71 27.91
C THR A 100 18.66 -29.04 27.90
N ARG A 101 18.16 -29.71 28.95
CA ARG A 101 16.75 -30.13 29.07
C ARG A 101 15.75 -28.96 29.12
N LEU A 102 16.23 -27.71 29.23
CA LEU A 102 15.42 -26.49 29.21
C LEU A 102 15.06 -26.03 27.79
N ALA A 103 15.73 -26.56 26.75
CA ALA A 103 15.51 -26.13 25.36
C ALA A 103 14.26 -26.75 24.70
N THR A 104 13.68 -27.81 25.27
CA THR A 104 12.52 -28.50 24.69
C THR A 104 11.27 -28.14 25.48
N VAL A 105 10.53 -27.13 25.02
CA VAL A 105 9.13 -26.96 25.45
C VAL A 105 8.34 -28.15 24.90
N ARG A 106 8.11 -29.15 25.75
CA ARG A 106 7.21 -30.25 25.45
C ARG A 106 5.79 -29.70 25.50
N ALA A 107 5.22 -29.42 24.32
CA ALA A 107 3.78 -29.19 24.22
C ALA A 107 3.06 -30.39 24.84
N SER A 108 2.12 -30.09 25.74
CA SER A 108 1.29 -31.07 26.45
C SER A 108 0.18 -31.58 25.54
#